data_AF-A0A0D7BUY7-F1
#
_entry.id   AF-A0A0D7BUY7-F1
#
_cell.length_a   1.000
_cell.length_b   1.000
_cell.length_c   1.000
_cell.angle_alpha   90.00
_cell.angle_beta   90.00
_cell.angle_gamma   90.00
#
_symmetry.space_group_name_H-M   'P 1'
#
loop_
_entity.id
_entity.type
_entity.pdbx_description
1 polymer ?
#
loop_
_entity_poly.entity_id
_entity_poly.type
_entity_poly.pdbx_seq_one_letter_code
_entity_poly.pdbx_strand_id
1 'polypeptide(L)'
;MNTGDQRIKQLISDLETRRLAVEIYDKAKVNTGPGSGFVLGGASTHLPVYCAYIAATNLNSTEFTLDTAKAVTCESKAEFDKHVRTVRGALEKANAGSPKKNVKIAGDRSVPSTPSRRGTRSGAISRYDPLFTKYWTGRPHAEELRRCMNDAEANTAMSGLFDSQTSELKLAMFYWVIMITHPGQHGLSIKELAKSEGLDLNDVQETLSTLQKNSNMAIKTKGAFARAIGLEGASDISSVPNTPSRRPVRTAPTGQTPGKTPMSPSKQKAISPSKVPAFSPAKFGSPSTPKPKAPTGDKRKLPEPPAPDEDDPFVDKPDTPSPAKASRMQVSVEVPSRKVPVFGVASIPGTPTRNHKLPPSPSKLQNVLFAEEKSREELFPSHTKPQESPRRRKRTIVEQDISEDEEERQPRRRFRPVFLDSKQWGRRDPRIVAARLRAKHSRIEP
;
A
#
# COMPACT_ATOMS: atom_id res chain seq x y z
N MET A 1 8.97 28.80 -16.43
CA MET A 1 9.48 28.18 -15.18
C MET A 1 8.36 28.20 -14.14
N ASN A 2 8.17 27.12 -13.38
CA ASN A 2 7.17 27.07 -12.31
C ASN A 2 7.64 27.99 -11.17
N THR A 3 6.89 29.04 -10.86
CA THR A 3 7.24 30.01 -9.80
C THR A 3 7.29 29.36 -8.42
N GLY A 4 6.52 28.29 -8.21
CA GLY A 4 6.54 27.49 -6.98
C GLY A 4 7.88 26.81 -6.73
N ASP A 5 8.44 26.15 -7.74
CA ASP A 5 9.70 25.40 -7.60
C ASP A 5 10.87 26.30 -7.21
N GLN A 6 10.89 27.54 -7.73
CA GLN A 6 11.91 28.54 -7.36
C GLN A 6 11.78 28.95 -5.90
N ARG A 7 10.54 29.13 -5.38
CA ARG A 7 10.32 29.40 -3.95
C ARG A 7 10.77 28.22 -3.08
N ILE A 8 10.49 26.98 -3.46
CA ILE A 8 10.94 25.79 -2.71
C ILE A 8 12.48 25.74 -2.68
N LYS A 9 13.15 26.04 -3.80
CA LYS A 9 14.61 26.10 -3.89
C LYS A 9 15.24 27.17 -3.00
N GLN A 10 14.52 28.26 -2.72
CA GLN A 10 14.98 29.33 -1.83
C GLN A 10 14.77 29.01 -0.35
N LEU A 11 13.75 28.20 -0.01
CA LEU A 11 13.39 27.88 1.37
C LEU A 11 14.17 26.72 1.97
N ILE A 12 14.55 25.73 1.16
CA ILE A 12 15.19 24.49 1.61
C ILE A 12 16.56 24.35 0.95
N SER A 13 17.60 24.17 1.78
CA SER A 13 18.97 23.95 1.33
C SER A 13 19.22 22.48 1.01
N ASP A 14 18.70 21.57 1.85
CA ASP A 14 18.81 20.13 1.65
C ASP A 14 18.19 19.64 0.33
N LEU A 15 18.98 18.87 -0.43
CA LEU A 15 18.62 18.39 -1.75
C LEU A 15 17.46 17.38 -1.69
N GLU A 16 17.46 16.49 -0.70
CA GLU A 16 16.45 15.43 -0.58
C GLU A 16 15.08 16.01 -0.21
N THR A 17 15.06 16.85 0.83
CA THR A 17 13.85 17.55 1.27
C THR A 17 13.29 18.44 0.16
N ARG A 18 14.16 19.14 -0.58
CA ARG A 18 13.76 19.95 -1.73
C ARG A 18 13.14 19.13 -2.86
N ARG A 19 13.74 17.98 -3.21
CA ARG A 19 13.21 17.11 -4.27
C ARG A 19 11.83 16.58 -3.91
N LEU A 20 11.66 16.12 -2.66
CA LEU A 20 10.37 15.64 -2.16
C LEU A 20 9.33 16.78 -2.10
N ALA A 21 9.74 17.98 -1.68
CA ALA A 21 8.85 19.15 -1.64
C ALA A 21 8.31 19.54 -3.02
N VAL A 22 9.15 19.49 -4.07
CA VAL A 22 8.71 19.74 -5.46
C VAL A 22 7.72 18.67 -5.92
N GLU A 23 7.99 17.39 -5.64
CA GLU A 23 7.05 16.30 -5.98
C GLU A 23 5.69 16.47 -5.28
N ILE A 24 5.71 16.82 -3.99
CA ILE A 24 4.51 17.10 -3.21
C ILE A 24 3.78 18.32 -3.78
N TYR A 25 4.51 19.37 -4.19
CA TYR A 25 3.94 20.58 -4.76
C TYR A 25 3.21 20.32 -6.07
N ASP A 26 3.79 19.56 -6.99
CA ASP A 26 3.15 19.21 -8.27
C ASP A 26 1.86 18.42 -8.04
N LYS A 27 1.89 17.45 -7.12
CA LYS A 27 0.68 16.69 -6.74
C LYS A 27 -0.36 17.57 -6.06
N ALA A 28 0.05 18.42 -5.12
CA ALA A 28 -0.86 19.29 -4.39
C ALA A 28 -1.51 20.31 -5.32
N LYS A 29 -0.75 20.92 -6.23
CA LYS A 29 -1.24 21.92 -7.20
C LYS A 29 -2.42 21.42 -8.04
N VAL A 30 -2.38 20.16 -8.46
CA VAL A 30 -3.48 19.53 -9.22
C VAL A 30 -4.69 19.25 -8.33
N ASN A 31 -4.47 18.90 -7.06
CA ASN A 31 -5.51 18.43 -6.14
C ASN A 31 -6.08 19.50 -5.20
N THR A 32 -5.50 20.69 -5.13
CA THR A 32 -6.01 21.84 -4.33
C THR A 32 -6.59 22.95 -5.19
N GLY A 33 -6.68 22.72 -6.52
CA GLY A 33 -7.30 23.65 -7.46
C GLY A 33 -8.82 23.81 -7.23
N PRO A 34 -9.43 24.86 -7.81
CA PRO A 34 -10.86 25.09 -7.70
C PRO A 34 -11.66 23.86 -8.18
N GLY A 35 -12.62 23.41 -7.37
CA GLY A 35 -13.46 22.24 -7.66
C GLY A 35 -12.95 20.90 -7.10
N SER A 36 -11.76 20.82 -6.51
CA SER A 36 -11.25 19.57 -5.94
C SER A 36 -11.89 19.16 -4.61
N GLY A 37 -12.54 20.12 -3.93
CA GLY A 37 -13.01 20.02 -2.55
C GLY A 37 -11.96 20.41 -1.50
N PHE A 38 -10.72 20.72 -1.90
CA PHE A 38 -9.60 21.10 -1.02
C PHE A 38 -9.08 22.49 -1.37
N VAL A 39 -9.98 23.48 -1.39
CA VAL A 39 -9.66 24.84 -1.83
C VAL A 39 -8.94 25.59 -0.71
N LEU A 40 -7.74 26.09 -1.00
CA LEU A 40 -6.93 26.90 -0.06
C LEU A 40 -7.28 28.40 -0.06
N GLY A 41 -8.07 28.86 -1.04
CA GLY A 41 -8.44 30.27 -1.17
C GLY A 41 -7.20 31.18 -1.33
N GLY A 42 -7.13 32.24 -0.54
CA GLY A 42 -6.00 33.19 -0.53
C GLY A 42 -4.66 32.56 -0.15
N ALA A 43 -4.68 31.45 0.60
CA ALA A 43 -3.48 30.72 1.02
C ALA A 43 -2.82 29.90 -0.11
N SER A 44 -3.41 29.88 -1.31
CA SER A 44 -2.82 29.21 -2.48
C SER A 44 -1.45 29.78 -2.88
N THR A 45 -1.16 31.04 -2.57
CA THR A 45 0.15 31.70 -2.77
C THR A 45 1.25 31.09 -1.90
N HIS A 46 0.88 30.52 -0.75
CA HIS A 46 1.76 29.88 0.23
C HIS A 46 1.84 28.36 0.07
N LEU A 47 1.20 27.79 -0.96
CA LEU A 47 1.26 26.35 -1.25
C LEU A 47 2.70 25.78 -1.29
N PRO A 48 3.71 26.44 -1.90
CA PRO A 48 5.08 25.97 -1.85
C PRO A 48 5.64 25.79 -0.42
N VAL A 49 5.24 26.66 0.50
CA VAL A 49 5.69 26.64 1.91
C VAL A 49 5.08 25.46 2.66
N TYR A 50 3.78 25.19 2.47
CA TYR A 50 3.14 24.02 3.07
C TYR A 50 3.73 22.72 2.55
N CYS A 51 4.02 22.62 1.24
CA CYS A 51 4.65 21.44 0.64
C CYS A 51 6.08 21.22 1.17
N ALA A 52 6.85 22.30 1.34
CA ALA A 52 8.17 22.28 1.96
C ALA A 52 8.12 21.77 3.41
N TYR A 53 7.18 22.28 4.21
CA TYR A 53 6.96 21.82 5.59
C TYR A 53 6.57 20.35 5.66
N ILE A 54 5.63 19.90 4.82
CA ILE A 54 5.23 18.48 4.79
C ILE A 54 6.42 17.58 4.41
N ALA A 55 7.22 17.97 3.41
CA ALA A 55 8.40 17.23 3.02
C ALA A 55 9.42 17.11 4.17
N ALA A 56 9.72 18.22 4.84
CA ALA A 56 10.63 18.23 5.99
C ALA A 56 10.11 17.33 7.13
N THR A 57 8.80 17.36 7.42
CA THR A 57 8.20 16.48 8.44
C THR A 57 8.27 15.00 8.08
N ASN A 58 8.17 14.65 6.78
CA ASN A 58 8.22 13.25 6.35
C ASN A 58 9.64 12.68 6.42
N LEU A 59 10.65 13.52 6.19
CA LEU A 59 12.06 13.13 6.26
C LEU A 59 12.69 13.38 7.64
N ASN A 60 11.92 13.88 8.61
CA ASN A 60 12.40 14.33 9.92
C ASN A 60 13.58 15.32 9.81
N SER A 61 13.56 16.18 8.79
CA SER A 61 14.57 17.22 8.61
C SER A 61 14.32 18.39 9.56
N THR A 62 15.38 18.89 10.18
CA THR A 62 15.34 20.03 11.12
C THR A 62 15.53 21.38 10.42
N GLU A 63 15.83 21.42 9.12
CA GLU A 63 16.11 22.67 8.40
C GLU A 63 14.87 23.57 8.26
N PHE A 64 13.69 22.97 8.12
CA PHE A 64 12.45 23.71 7.84
C PHE A 64 11.40 23.43 8.92
N THR A 65 11.50 24.18 10.02
CA THR A 65 10.64 24.03 11.20
C THR A 65 9.30 24.76 11.06
N LEU A 66 8.33 24.43 11.92
CA LEU A 66 7.01 25.09 11.94
C LEU A 66 7.13 26.61 12.11
N ASP A 67 8.05 27.08 12.94
CA ASP A 67 8.22 28.51 13.22
C ASP A 67 8.77 29.26 12.00
N THR A 68 9.71 28.65 11.26
CA THR A 68 10.21 29.23 10.00
C THR A 68 9.11 29.27 8.93
N ALA A 69 8.31 28.21 8.81
CA ALA A 69 7.21 28.17 7.85
C ALA A 69 6.16 29.25 8.15
N LYS A 70 5.78 29.43 9.43
CA LYS A 70 4.86 30.47 9.87
C LYS A 70 5.42 31.88 9.65
N ALA A 71 6.71 32.10 9.88
CA ALA A 71 7.35 33.38 9.63
C ALA A 71 7.29 33.76 8.14
N VAL A 72 7.37 32.79 7.23
CA VAL A 72 7.28 33.01 5.78
C VAL A 72 5.83 33.22 5.31
N THR A 73 4.85 32.54 5.91
CA THR A 73 3.44 32.73 5.53
C THR A 73 2.77 33.91 6.23
N CYS A 74 3.33 34.40 7.33
CA CYS A 74 2.71 35.42 8.20
C CYS A 74 1.33 35.00 8.73
N GLU A 75 1.07 33.70 8.85
CA GLU A 75 -0.23 33.17 9.32
C GLU A 75 -0.20 32.80 10.81
N SER A 76 -1.39 32.78 11.43
CA SER A 76 -1.54 32.22 12.77
C SER A 76 -1.26 30.70 12.75
N LYS A 77 -0.85 30.13 13.89
CA LYS A 77 -0.59 28.69 14.00
C LYS A 77 -1.82 27.85 13.62
N ALA A 78 -3.00 28.30 14.04
CA ALA A 78 -4.26 27.60 13.78
C ALA A 78 -4.62 27.57 12.29
N GLU A 79 -4.42 28.69 11.57
CA GLU A 79 -4.67 28.77 10.13
C GLU A 79 -3.65 27.95 9.34
N PHE A 80 -2.37 28.05 9.71
CA PHE A 80 -1.30 27.26 9.11
C PHE A 80 -1.59 25.75 9.23
N ASP A 81 -1.93 25.27 10.43
CA ASP A 81 -2.27 23.86 10.67
C ASP A 81 -3.49 23.43 9.86
N LYS A 82 -4.50 24.30 9.72
CA LYS A 82 -5.68 24.05 8.88
C LYS A 82 -5.30 23.90 7.41
N HIS A 83 -4.44 24.77 6.88
CA HIS A 83 -3.97 24.70 5.50
C HIS A 83 -3.11 23.46 5.26
N VAL A 84 -2.20 23.12 6.16
CA VAL A 84 -1.39 21.88 6.08
C VAL A 84 -2.27 20.63 6.10
N ARG A 85 -3.29 20.56 6.98
CA ARG A 85 -4.26 19.45 6.99
C ARG A 85 -5.02 19.34 5.68
N THR A 86 -5.42 20.47 5.10
CA THR A 86 -6.13 20.51 3.82
C THR A 86 -5.26 19.96 2.69
N VAL A 87 -3.98 20.37 2.63
CA VAL A 87 -3.02 19.85 1.66
C VAL A 87 -2.77 18.35 1.85
N ARG A 88 -2.60 17.87 3.10
CA ARG A 88 -2.43 16.43 3.40
C ARG A 88 -3.65 15.62 2.94
N GLY A 89 -4.86 16.07 3.26
CA GLY A 89 -6.10 15.41 2.82
C GLY A 89 -6.24 15.35 1.30
N ALA A 90 -5.82 16.40 0.58
CA ALA A 90 -5.80 16.41 -0.88
C ALA A 90 -4.82 15.36 -1.44
N LEU A 91 -3.64 15.23 -0.85
CA LEU A 91 -2.62 14.24 -1.26
C LEU A 91 -3.05 12.81 -0.96
N GLU A 92 -3.64 12.57 0.22
CA GLU A 92 -4.19 11.26 0.59
C GLU A 92 -5.29 10.83 -0.36
N LYS A 93 -6.23 11.73 -0.70
CA LYS A 93 -7.27 11.44 -1.70
C LYS A 93 -6.70 11.15 -3.08
N ALA A 94 -5.64 11.86 -3.50
CA ALA A 94 -4.97 11.61 -4.77
C ALA A 94 -4.30 10.21 -4.81
N ASN A 95 -3.70 9.82 -3.68
CA ASN A 95 -3.07 8.50 -3.54
C ASN A 95 -4.10 7.37 -3.46
N ALA A 96 -5.23 7.60 -2.78
CA ALA A 96 -6.33 6.63 -2.68
C ALA A 96 -7.13 6.51 -3.99
N GLY A 97 -7.26 7.62 -4.72
CA GLY A 97 -8.18 7.79 -5.83
C GLY A 97 -7.55 7.72 -7.22
N SER A 98 -6.28 7.37 -7.34
CA SER A 98 -5.69 7.01 -8.64
C SER A 98 -5.87 5.50 -8.86
N PRO A 99 -7.01 5.02 -9.44
CA PRO A 99 -6.99 3.71 -10.05
C PRO A 99 -5.88 3.81 -11.08
N LYS A 100 -4.81 3.02 -10.90
CA LYS A 100 -3.73 2.92 -11.87
C LYS A 100 -4.39 2.66 -13.22
N LYS A 101 -4.61 3.72 -14.00
CA LYS A 101 -5.02 3.60 -15.39
C LYS A 101 -3.81 2.93 -15.99
N ASN A 102 -3.88 1.61 -16.13
CA ASN A 102 -3.08 0.87 -17.08
C ASN A 102 -3.37 1.57 -18.41
N VAL A 103 -2.54 2.56 -18.73
CA VAL A 103 -2.46 3.14 -20.05
C VAL A 103 -2.03 1.96 -20.91
N LYS A 104 -3.03 1.26 -21.45
CA LYS A 104 -2.86 0.36 -22.57
C LYS A 104 -2.39 1.28 -23.70
N ILE A 105 -1.07 1.47 -23.79
CA ILE A 105 -0.44 2.03 -24.97
C ILE A 105 -0.79 1.03 -26.07
N ALA A 106 -1.82 1.39 -26.85
CA ALA A 106 -2.25 0.60 -27.98
C ALA A 106 -1.17 0.76 -29.06
N GLY A 107 -0.17 -0.12 -29.05
CA GLY A 107 0.87 -0.06 -30.05
C GLY A 107 2.14 -0.82 -29.70
N ASP A 108 2.03 -2.09 -29.28
CA ASP A 108 3.03 -3.04 -29.76
C ASP A 108 2.52 -4.48 -29.72
N ARG A 109 2.59 -5.14 -30.87
CA ARG A 109 2.21 -6.54 -31.07
C ARG A 109 3.45 -7.39 -30.79
N SER A 110 3.66 -7.81 -29.55
CA SER A 110 4.57 -8.92 -29.27
C SER A 110 4.06 -9.78 -28.11
N VAL A 111 3.59 -10.97 -28.51
CA VAL A 111 3.57 -12.26 -27.79
C VAL A 111 2.81 -12.33 -26.45
N PRO A 112 1.81 -13.22 -26.30
CA PRO A 112 1.06 -13.38 -25.07
C PRO A 112 1.86 -14.19 -24.05
N SER A 113 2.59 -13.51 -23.15
CA SER A 113 3.00 -14.10 -21.88
C SER A 113 1.78 -14.21 -20.95
N THR A 114 1.63 -15.40 -20.37
CA THR A 114 0.56 -15.86 -19.48
C THR A 114 0.14 -14.85 -18.40
N PRO A 115 -1.17 -14.77 -18.06
CA PRO A 115 -1.66 -13.86 -17.03
C PRO A 115 -1.28 -14.38 -15.64
N SER A 116 -0.23 -13.77 -15.05
CA SER A 116 0.05 -13.88 -13.62
C SER A 116 -1.07 -13.19 -12.82
N ARG A 117 -2.09 -13.97 -12.49
CA ARG A 117 -3.16 -13.63 -11.54
C ARG A 117 -2.57 -13.57 -10.12
N ARG A 118 -1.93 -12.46 -9.76
CA ARG A 118 -1.77 -12.02 -8.37
C ARG A 118 -1.90 -10.51 -8.33
N GLY A 119 -3.13 -10.04 -8.46
CA GLY A 119 -3.49 -8.69 -8.07
C GLY A 119 -3.28 -8.56 -6.56
N THR A 120 -2.20 -7.91 -6.17
CA THR A 120 -1.98 -7.42 -4.80
C THR A 120 -3.13 -6.51 -4.44
N ARG A 121 -4.04 -7.02 -3.61
CA ARG A 121 -5.14 -6.29 -3.01
C ARG A 121 -4.55 -5.11 -2.24
N SER A 122 -4.99 -3.92 -2.62
CA SER A 122 -4.87 -2.62 -1.96
C SER A 122 -4.42 -2.65 -0.49
N GLY A 123 -3.26 -2.05 -0.22
CA GLY A 123 -3.04 -1.11 0.89
C GLY A 123 -3.41 -1.54 2.30
N ALA A 124 -3.54 -2.83 2.60
CA ALA A 124 -3.62 -3.28 3.98
C ALA A 124 -2.26 -2.98 4.61
N ILE A 125 -2.22 -1.93 5.43
CA ILE A 125 -1.12 -1.62 6.34
C ILE A 125 -0.75 -2.93 7.01
N SER A 126 0.52 -3.34 6.87
CA SER A 126 0.94 -4.63 7.41
C SER A 126 0.74 -4.58 8.92
N ARG A 127 0.21 -5.66 9.50
CA ARG A 127 -0.01 -5.76 10.95
C ARG A 127 1.28 -5.55 11.75
N TYR A 128 2.42 -5.73 11.11
CA TYR A 128 3.75 -5.59 11.69
C TYR A 128 4.32 -4.16 11.55
N ASP A 129 3.68 -3.25 10.81
CA ASP A 129 4.21 -1.90 10.55
C ASP A 129 4.58 -1.13 11.83
N PRO A 130 3.79 -1.17 12.93
CA PRO A 130 4.20 -0.55 14.19
C PRO A 130 5.51 -1.13 14.74
N LEU A 131 5.70 -2.45 14.68
CA LEU A 131 6.89 -3.13 15.18
C LEU A 131 8.12 -2.82 14.32
N PHE A 132 7.96 -2.77 12.99
CA PHE A 132 9.06 -2.35 12.09
C PHE A 132 9.46 -0.90 12.32
N THR A 133 8.48 -0.01 12.49
CA THR A 133 8.73 1.42 12.74
C THR A 133 9.40 1.64 14.09
N LYS A 134 9.14 0.78 15.09
CA LYS A 134 9.71 0.91 16.43
C LYS A 134 11.07 0.23 16.59
N TYR A 135 11.26 -0.96 16.02
CA TYR A 135 12.44 -1.81 16.31
C TYR A 135 13.32 -2.12 15.11
N TRP A 136 12.89 -1.79 13.89
CA TRP A 136 13.58 -2.19 12.66
C TRP A 136 13.72 -1.05 11.64
N THR A 137 13.71 0.20 12.11
CA THR A 137 13.90 1.38 11.26
C THR A 137 15.32 1.44 10.70
N GLY A 138 15.42 1.79 9.41
CA GLY A 138 16.70 2.00 8.73
C GLY A 138 17.47 0.74 8.37
N ARG A 139 16.95 -0.47 8.63
CA ARG A 139 17.60 -1.72 8.20
C ARG A 139 17.17 -2.11 6.77
N PRO A 140 18.08 -2.67 5.97
CA PRO A 140 17.74 -3.17 4.65
C PRO A 140 16.76 -4.36 4.75
N HIS A 141 16.05 -4.61 3.65
CA HIS A 141 15.14 -5.76 3.49
C HIS A 141 13.90 -5.79 4.40
N ALA A 142 13.44 -4.63 4.89
CA ALA A 142 12.25 -4.56 5.72
C ALA A 142 10.99 -5.11 5.01
N GLU A 143 10.84 -4.86 3.71
CA GLU A 143 9.69 -5.35 2.93
C GLU A 143 9.72 -6.87 2.73
N GLU A 144 10.89 -7.45 2.46
CA GLU A 144 11.08 -8.89 2.33
C GLU A 144 10.81 -9.59 3.67
N LEU A 145 11.23 -8.97 4.78
CA LEU A 145 10.98 -9.49 6.12
C LEU A 145 9.48 -9.46 6.46
N ARG A 146 8.77 -8.36 6.14
CA ARG A 146 7.30 -8.29 6.27
C ARG A 146 6.61 -9.38 5.48
N ARG A 147 7.06 -9.62 4.25
CA ARG A 147 6.51 -10.67 3.40
C ARG A 147 6.71 -12.05 4.04
N CYS A 148 7.89 -12.31 4.59
CA CYS A 148 8.18 -13.57 5.29
C CYS A 148 7.32 -13.74 6.55
N MET A 149 7.07 -12.67 7.30
CA MET A 149 6.16 -12.71 8.46
C MET A 149 4.72 -13.02 8.05
N ASN A 150 4.20 -12.36 7.00
CA ASN A 150 2.85 -12.64 6.50
C ASN A 150 2.70 -14.08 5.98
N ASP A 151 3.72 -14.59 5.28
CA ASP A 151 3.72 -15.98 4.80
C ASP A 151 3.81 -16.97 5.97
N ALA A 152 4.61 -16.68 7.01
CA ALA A 152 4.70 -17.49 8.21
C ALA A 152 3.37 -17.50 9.00
N GLU A 153 2.75 -16.33 9.19
CA GLU A 153 1.43 -16.18 9.84
C GLU A 153 0.34 -16.95 9.09
N ALA A 154 0.33 -16.88 7.75
CA ALA A 154 -0.61 -17.67 6.93
C ALA A 154 -0.39 -19.18 7.10
N ASN A 155 0.87 -19.63 7.21
CA ASN A 155 1.19 -21.04 7.44
C ASN A 155 0.80 -21.51 8.85
N THR A 156 0.99 -20.68 9.88
CA THR A 156 0.54 -20.99 11.24
C THR A 156 -0.99 -21.03 11.35
N ALA A 157 -1.68 -20.09 10.70
CA ALA A 157 -3.15 -20.06 10.67
C ALA A 157 -3.71 -21.32 9.99
N MET A 158 -3.10 -21.78 8.90
CA MET A 158 -3.48 -23.04 8.25
C MET A 158 -3.27 -24.28 9.13
N SER A 159 -2.33 -24.22 10.07
CA SER A 159 -2.07 -25.33 10.99
C SER A 159 -3.08 -25.40 12.14
N GLY A 160 -3.89 -24.35 12.34
CA GLY A 160 -4.87 -24.27 13.43
C GLY A 160 -4.24 -24.20 14.82
N LEU A 161 -2.93 -23.96 14.92
CA LEU A 161 -2.18 -23.97 16.18
C LEU A 161 -2.40 -22.69 17.00
N PHE A 162 -2.72 -21.58 16.32
CA PHE A 162 -2.85 -20.27 16.95
C PHE A 162 -4.00 -19.50 16.32
N ASP A 163 -4.62 -18.63 17.12
CA ASP A 163 -5.50 -17.59 16.59
C ASP A 163 -4.64 -16.50 15.92
N SER A 164 -4.91 -16.25 14.64
CA SER A 164 -4.19 -15.30 13.78
C SER A 164 -4.25 -13.84 14.26
N GLN A 165 -5.04 -13.52 15.30
CA GLN A 165 -5.26 -12.14 15.72
C GLN A 165 -4.54 -11.75 17.01
N THR A 166 -3.97 -12.70 17.74
CA THR A 166 -3.37 -12.46 19.05
C THR A 166 -2.11 -11.59 18.93
N SER A 167 -1.96 -10.63 19.85
CA SER A 167 -0.80 -9.74 19.93
C SER A 167 0.48 -10.52 20.26
N GLU A 168 0.34 -11.58 21.05
CA GLU A 168 1.38 -12.49 21.49
C GLU A 168 1.98 -13.22 20.28
N LEU A 169 1.13 -13.74 19.39
CA LEU A 169 1.58 -14.38 18.14
C LEU A 169 2.30 -13.40 17.24
N LYS A 170 1.79 -12.16 17.09
CA LYS A 170 2.43 -11.14 16.24
C LYS A 170 3.83 -10.80 16.75
N LEU A 171 3.98 -10.58 18.06
CA LEU A 171 5.27 -10.26 18.66
C LEU A 171 6.23 -11.46 18.59
N ALA A 172 5.75 -12.66 18.91
CA ALA A 172 6.53 -13.90 18.82
C ALA A 172 6.97 -14.18 17.38
N MET A 173 6.09 -14.00 16.39
CA MET A 173 6.39 -14.16 14.96
C MET A 173 7.42 -13.13 14.50
N PHE A 174 7.27 -11.86 14.90
CA PHE A 174 8.22 -10.80 14.59
C PHE A 174 9.63 -11.15 15.08
N TYR A 175 9.74 -11.52 16.37
CA TYR A 175 10.99 -11.94 16.98
C TYR A 175 11.59 -13.20 16.32
N TRP A 176 10.75 -14.22 16.10
CA TRP A 176 11.16 -15.49 15.53
C TRP A 176 11.70 -15.36 14.10
N VAL A 177 11.02 -14.59 13.25
CA VAL A 177 11.49 -14.35 11.87
C VAL A 177 12.82 -13.62 11.87
N ILE A 178 12.97 -12.55 12.68
CA ILE A 178 14.24 -11.82 12.83
C ILE A 178 15.36 -12.75 13.31
N MET A 179 15.09 -13.60 14.30
CA MET A 179 16.07 -14.53 14.85
C MET A 179 16.59 -15.51 13.79
N ILE A 180 15.73 -15.97 12.87
CA ILE A 180 16.09 -16.92 11.80
C ILE A 180 16.80 -16.25 10.63
N THR A 181 16.37 -15.04 10.25
CA THR A 181 16.93 -14.33 9.10
C THR A 181 18.23 -13.59 9.43
N HIS A 182 18.38 -13.15 10.67
CA HIS A 182 19.54 -12.39 11.15
C HIS A 182 20.12 -12.98 12.46
N PRO A 183 20.67 -14.20 12.42
CA PRO A 183 21.30 -14.81 13.58
C PRO A 183 22.47 -13.93 14.06
N GLY A 184 22.48 -13.59 15.36
CA GLY A 184 23.54 -12.80 15.99
C GLY A 184 23.48 -11.28 15.79
N GLN A 185 22.54 -10.76 14.99
CA GLN A 185 22.39 -9.30 14.75
C GLN A 185 21.16 -8.68 15.43
N HIS A 186 20.39 -9.47 16.16
CA HIS A 186 19.27 -8.96 16.93
C HIS A 186 19.76 -8.57 18.33
N GLY A 187 20.09 -7.30 18.52
CA GLY A 187 20.26 -6.71 19.86
C GLY A 187 18.93 -6.56 20.62
N LEU A 188 17.88 -7.24 20.17
CA LEU A 188 16.53 -7.17 20.73
C LEU A 188 16.35 -8.33 21.69
N SER A 189 16.09 -8.03 22.96
CA SER A 189 15.69 -9.03 23.94
C SER A 189 14.17 -9.23 23.89
N ILE A 190 13.71 -10.49 23.87
CA ILE A 190 12.27 -10.78 23.92
C ILE A 190 11.59 -10.21 25.17
N LYS A 191 12.33 -10.11 26.29
CA LYS A 191 11.83 -9.53 27.54
C LYS A 191 11.52 -8.05 27.40
N GLU A 192 12.38 -7.33 26.69
CA GLU A 192 12.20 -5.90 26.42
C GLU A 192 11.06 -5.66 25.46
N LEU A 193 10.97 -6.47 24.40
CA LEU A 193 9.87 -6.46 23.44
C LEU A 193 8.52 -6.68 24.13
N ALA A 194 8.37 -7.76 24.91
CA ALA A 194 7.13 -8.06 25.62
C ALA A 194 6.74 -6.95 26.59
N LYS A 195 7.69 -6.45 27.40
CA LYS A 195 7.47 -5.34 28.33
C LYS A 195 7.03 -4.06 27.62
N SER A 196 7.59 -3.77 26.45
CA SER A 196 7.31 -2.54 25.70
C SER A 196 5.99 -2.53 24.95
N GLU A 197 5.39 -3.71 24.72
CA GLU A 197 4.05 -3.88 24.14
C GLU A 197 3.00 -4.21 25.22
N GLY A 198 3.41 -4.35 26.49
CA GLY A 198 2.51 -4.66 27.60
C GLY A 198 1.96 -6.08 27.58
N LEU A 199 2.69 -7.04 26.99
CA LEU A 199 2.28 -8.44 26.89
C LEU A 199 2.94 -9.29 27.98
N ASP A 200 2.27 -10.37 28.39
CA ASP A 200 2.87 -11.32 29.32
C ASP A 200 4.04 -12.07 28.68
N LEU A 201 5.15 -12.15 29.41
CA LEU A 201 6.36 -12.77 28.90
C LEU A 201 6.17 -14.28 28.71
N ASN A 202 5.41 -14.95 29.57
CA ASN A 202 5.25 -16.40 29.51
C ASN A 202 4.42 -16.80 28.29
N ASP A 203 3.32 -16.09 28.03
CA ASP A 203 2.46 -16.33 26.86
C ASP A 203 3.23 -16.16 25.54
N VAL A 204 4.05 -15.10 25.45
CA VAL A 204 4.90 -14.84 24.27
C VAL A 204 5.99 -15.93 24.14
N GLN A 205 6.59 -16.37 25.25
CA GLN A 205 7.61 -17.42 25.26
C GLN A 205 7.03 -18.81 24.92
N GLU A 206 5.82 -19.13 25.38
CA GLU A 206 5.12 -20.37 25.04
C GLU A 206 4.81 -20.42 23.54
N THR A 207 4.29 -19.30 23.02
CA THR A 207 4.04 -19.13 21.59
C THR A 207 5.32 -19.28 20.78
N LEU A 208 6.42 -18.63 21.21
CA LEU A 208 7.72 -18.74 20.57
C LEU A 208 8.27 -20.18 20.60
N SER A 209 8.14 -20.86 21.73
CA SER A 209 8.57 -22.26 21.88
C SER A 209 7.83 -23.19 20.92
N THR A 210 6.54 -22.93 20.72
CA THR A 210 5.70 -23.69 19.79
C THR A 210 6.07 -23.38 18.33
N LEU A 211 6.38 -22.11 17.99
CA LEU A 211 6.93 -21.75 16.67
C LEU A 211 8.29 -22.43 16.39
N GLN A 212 9.17 -22.48 17.39
CA GLN A 212 10.49 -23.11 17.28
C GLN A 212 10.43 -24.63 17.11
N LYS A 213 9.47 -25.30 17.76
CA LYS A 213 9.22 -26.75 17.57
C LYS A 213 8.87 -27.09 16.11
N ASN A 214 8.35 -26.14 15.34
CA ASN A 214 7.99 -26.33 13.94
C ASN A 214 9.17 -26.01 13.00
N SER A 215 10.20 -26.88 13.03
CA SER A 215 11.43 -26.74 12.22
C SER A 215 11.17 -26.63 10.71
N ASN A 216 10.15 -27.30 10.20
CA ASN A 216 9.74 -27.21 8.79
C ASN A 216 9.35 -25.79 8.38
N MET A 217 8.70 -25.05 9.29
CA MET A 217 8.34 -23.66 9.05
C MET A 217 9.58 -22.77 9.05
N ALA A 218 10.51 -22.98 9.98
CA ALA A 218 11.79 -22.25 10.00
C ALA A 218 12.57 -22.41 8.68
N ILE A 219 12.69 -23.64 8.16
CA ILE A 219 13.37 -23.91 6.89
C ILE A 219 12.69 -23.18 5.73
N LYS A 220 11.35 -23.26 5.65
CA LYS A 220 10.57 -22.61 4.58
C LYS A 220 10.71 -21.08 4.63
N THR A 221 10.58 -20.49 5.81
CA THR A 221 10.68 -19.03 6.00
C THR A 221 12.10 -18.54 5.71
N LYS A 222 13.12 -19.25 6.18
CA LYS A 222 14.53 -18.93 5.90
C LYS A 222 14.83 -18.99 4.40
N GLY A 223 14.39 -20.06 3.72
CA GLY A 223 14.56 -20.19 2.28
C GLY A 223 13.77 -19.14 1.49
N ALA A 224 12.56 -18.79 1.93
CA ALA A 224 11.77 -17.73 1.30
C ALA A 224 12.47 -16.37 1.40
N PHE A 225 13.04 -16.05 2.56
CA PHE A 225 13.82 -14.83 2.77
C PHE A 225 15.09 -14.80 1.94
N ALA A 226 15.88 -15.88 1.96
CA ALA A 226 17.13 -16.00 1.19
C ALA A 226 16.92 -15.81 -0.32
N ARG A 227 15.83 -16.36 -0.86
CA ARG A 227 15.42 -16.13 -2.25
C ARG A 227 14.98 -14.70 -2.52
N ALA A 228 14.30 -14.06 -1.58
CA ALA A 228 13.79 -12.69 -1.75
C ALA A 228 14.93 -11.66 -1.81
N ILE A 229 15.97 -11.86 -1.02
CA ILE A 229 17.14 -10.96 -0.96
C ILE A 229 18.26 -11.34 -1.94
N GLY A 230 18.07 -12.42 -2.72
CA GLY A 230 19.06 -12.87 -3.71
C GLY A 230 20.35 -13.44 -3.11
N LEU A 231 20.33 -13.89 -1.85
CA LEU A 231 21.50 -14.50 -1.19
C LEU A 231 21.70 -15.98 -1.56
N GLU A 232 20.67 -16.65 -2.10
CA GLU A 232 20.84 -17.97 -2.72
C GLU A 232 21.44 -17.83 -4.12
N GLY A 233 22.78 -17.82 -4.17
CA GLY A 233 23.50 -18.14 -5.38
C GLY A 233 23.38 -19.63 -5.70
N ALA A 234 22.57 -19.97 -6.70
CA ALA A 234 22.78 -21.12 -7.59
C ALA A 234 22.98 -22.52 -6.97
N SER A 235 22.15 -22.93 -6.01
CA SER A 235 21.93 -24.36 -5.78
C SER A 235 20.45 -24.65 -5.64
N ASP A 236 19.79 -24.71 -6.80
CA ASP A 236 18.54 -25.42 -6.99
C ASP A 236 18.71 -26.87 -6.48
N ILE A 237 18.44 -27.11 -5.19
CA ILE A 237 17.77 -28.36 -4.80
C ILE A 237 16.30 -28.16 -5.16
N SER A 238 16.09 -28.05 -6.46
CA SER A 238 14.81 -28.21 -7.12
C SER A 238 14.30 -29.57 -6.68
N SER A 239 13.25 -29.57 -5.85
CA SER A 239 12.24 -30.62 -5.93
C SER A 239 11.85 -30.72 -7.41
N VAL A 240 12.42 -31.72 -8.08
CA VAL A 240 12.25 -32.00 -9.50
C VAL A 240 10.78 -31.76 -9.87
N PRO A 241 10.47 -30.76 -10.73
CA PRO A 241 9.15 -30.69 -11.29
C PRO A 241 9.02 -31.94 -12.14
N ASN A 242 8.20 -32.88 -11.66
CA ASN A 242 7.83 -34.12 -12.33
C ASN A 242 7.07 -33.75 -13.61
N THR A 243 7.82 -33.32 -14.62
CA THR A 243 7.39 -33.09 -15.98
C THR A 243 7.53 -34.45 -16.66
N PRO A 244 6.43 -35.06 -17.13
CA PRO A 244 6.53 -36.32 -17.83
C PRO A 244 7.38 -36.11 -19.08
N SER A 245 8.49 -36.86 -19.11
CA SER A 245 9.40 -37.05 -20.22
C SER A 245 8.70 -36.86 -21.56
N ARG A 246 9.13 -35.80 -22.28
CA ARG A 246 8.87 -35.67 -23.71
C ARG A 246 9.40 -36.93 -24.38
N ARG A 247 8.49 -37.72 -24.95
CA ARG A 247 8.82 -38.81 -25.88
C ARG A 247 9.86 -38.30 -26.90
N PRO A 248 10.94 -39.04 -27.17
CA PRO A 248 11.83 -38.72 -28.26
C PRO A 248 11.05 -38.75 -29.58
N VAL A 249 11.14 -37.65 -30.33
CA VAL A 249 10.65 -37.55 -31.70
C VAL A 249 11.43 -38.57 -32.52
N ARG A 250 10.72 -39.62 -32.95
CA ARG A 250 11.20 -40.64 -33.87
C ARG A 250 11.60 -39.95 -35.17
N THR A 251 12.89 -39.86 -35.43
CA THR A 251 13.45 -39.49 -36.73
C THR A 251 13.01 -40.53 -37.77
N ALA A 252 12.53 -40.04 -38.90
CA ALA A 252 12.19 -40.88 -40.05
C ALA A 252 13.47 -41.43 -40.69
N PRO A 253 13.55 -42.74 -41.01
CA PRO A 253 14.63 -43.26 -41.83
C PRO A 253 14.34 -42.95 -43.30
N THR A 254 15.21 -42.11 -43.87
CA THR A 254 15.29 -41.88 -45.31
C THR A 254 16.00 -43.06 -45.97
N GLY A 255 15.35 -43.66 -46.97
CA GLY A 255 15.99 -44.37 -48.07
C GLY A 255 16.26 -45.86 -47.85
N GLN A 256 15.50 -46.70 -48.56
CA GLN A 256 16.01 -47.56 -49.66
C GLN A 256 14.90 -48.55 -50.11
N THR A 257 14.45 -48.39 -51.35
CA THR A 257 13.93 -49.46 -52.24
C THR A 257 15.03 -50.52 -52.48
N PRO A 258 14.77 -51.78 -52.91
CA PRO A 258 13.69 -52.21 -53.84
C PRO A 258 13.07 -53.61 -53.59
N GLY A 259 11.96 -53.94 -54.28
CA GLY A 259 11.58 -55.35 -54.47
C GLY A 259 10.11 -55.68 -54.74
N LYS A 260 9.73 -55.65 -56.03
CA LYS A 260 8.89 -56.62 -56.78
C LYS A 260 7.66 -57.28 -56.08
N THR A 261 6.47 -56.86 -56.54
CA THR A 261 5.21 -57.60 -56.91
C THR A 261 5.11 -59.13 -56.67
N PRO A 262 3.91 -59.80 -56.55
CA PRO A 262 2.62 -59.45 -57.21
C PRO A 262 1.28 -59.74 -56.44
N MET A 263 0.18 -59.21 -56.99
CA MET A 263 -1.20 -59.75 -57.15
C MET A 263 -1.79 -60.64 -56.04
N SER A 264 -2.98 -60.39 -55.48
CA SER A 264 -4.30 -60.59 -56.14
C SER A 264 -5.45 -60.21 -55.18
N PRO A 265 -6.71 -60.05 -55.68
CA PRO A 265 -7.83 -59.39 -55.03
C PRO A 265 -8.77 -60.38 -54.30
N SER A 266 -9.80 -59.87 -53.60
CA SER A 266 -11.20 -60.38 -53.67
C SER A 266 -12.07 -60.03 -52.44
N LYS A 267 -13.27 -59.51 -52.75
CA LYS A 267 -14.59 -59.63 -52.07
C LYS A 267 -14.79 -58.93 -50.71
N GLN A 268 -15.61 -57.87 -50.64
CA GLN A 268 -17.10 -57.86 -50.61
C GLN A 268 -17.73 -58.47 -49.34
N LYS A 269 -18.37 -57.61 -48.52
CA LYS A 269 -19.70 -57.74 -47.87
C LYS A 269 -19.83 -56.59 -46.85
N ALA A 270 -20.64 -55.56 -47.07
CA ALA A 270 -22.11 -55.52 -46.92
C ALA A 270 -22.60 -56.19 -45.62
N ILE A 271 -23.07 -55.40 -44.65
CA ILE A 271 -24.32 -55.53 -43.85
C ILE A 271 -24.42 -54.31 -42.92
N SER A 272 -25.23 -53.34 -43.33
CA SER A 272 -26.38 -52.70 -42.68
C SER A 272 -26.49 -52.44 -41.15
N PRO A 273 -27.36 -51.48 -40.75
CA PRO A 273 -27.24 -50.65 -39.56
C PRO A 273 -28.22 -51.00 -38.42
N SER A 274 -27.93 -50.55 -37.19
CA SER A 274 -28.85 -50.55 -36.05
C SER A 274 -28.95 -49.10 -35.51
N LYS A 275 -30.02 -48.36 -35.82
CA LYS A 275 -31.30 -48.28 -35.10
C LYS A 275 -31.13 -47.74 -33.67
N VAL A 276 -31.18 -46.41 -33.54
CA VAL A 276 -31.31 -45.72 -32.25
C VAL A 276 -32.69 -45.05 -32.21
N PRO A 277 -33.53 -45.32 -31.18
CA PRO A 277 -34.89 -44.79 -31.12
C PRO A 277 -34.92 -43.33 -30.66
N ALA A 278 -35.82 -42.58 -31.30
CA ALA A 278 -36.19 -41.21 -30.97
C ALA A 278 -36.85 -41.13 -29.59
N PHE A 279 -36.33 -40.25 -28.73
CA PHE A 279 -37.04 -39.77 -27.55
C PHE A 279 -37.77 -38.48 -27.89
N SER A 280 -39.09 -38.52 -27.74
CA SER A 280 -40.02 -37.41 -27.82
C SER A 280 -39.82 -36.43 -26.65
N PRO A 281 -39.94 -35.10 -26.86
CA PRO A 281 -39.85 -34.13 -25.78
C PRO A 281 -41.20 -34.01 -25.06
N ALA A 282 -41.23 -34.43 -23.80
CA ALA A 282 -42.33 -34.17 -22.88
C ALA A 282 -42.41 -32.67 -22.54
N LYS A 283 -43.63 -32.13 -22.66
CA LYS A 283 -44.05 -30.80 -22.20
C LYS A 283 -43.79 -30.66 -20.71
N PHE A 284 -42.83 -29.83 -20.32
CA PHE A 284 -42.75 -29.28 -18.96
C PHE A 284 -43.30 -27.87 -18.96
N GLY A 285 -44.34 -27.68 -18.16
CA GLY A 285 -45.07 -26.44 -17.99
C GLY A 285 -44.22 -25.32 -17.43
N SER A 286 -44.51 -24.11 -17.90
CA SER A 286 -44.01 -22.85 -17.39
C SER A 286 -44.39 -22.69 -15.90
N PRO A 287 -43.43 -22.47 -14.99
CA PRO A 287 -43.75 -21.94 -13.68
C PRO A 287 -43.97 -20.43 -13.79
N SER A 288 -45.13 -20.00 -13.31
CA SER A 288 -45.58 -18.63 -13.22
C SER A 288 -44.60 -17.75 -12.44
N THR A 289 -44.35 -16.57 -12.98
CA THR A 289 -43.64 -15.46 -12.35
C THR A 289 -44.46 -14.90 -11.17
N PRO A 290 -43.93 -14.82 -9.94
CA PRO A 290 -44.54 -14.01 -8.90
C PRO A 290 -44.12 -12.54 -9.05
N LYS A 291 -45.13 -11.66 -9.14
CA LYS A 291 -45.00 -10.20 -9.14
C LYS A 291 -44.30 -9.69 -7.86
N PRO A 292 -43.37 -8.73 -7.94
CA PRO A 292 -42.82 -8.07 -6.76
C PRO A 292 -43.86 -7.11 -6.17
N LYS A 293 -44.27 -7.37 -4.91
CA LYS A 293 -45.05 -6.42 -4.09
C LYS A 293 -44.09 -5.37 -3.54
N ALA A 294 -44.49 -4.10 -3.70
CA ALA A 294 -43.80 -2.94 -3.13
C ALA A 294 -43.80 -2.98 -1.59
N PRO A 295 -42.73 -2.53 -0.93
CA PRO A 295 -42.68 -2.45 0.52
C PRO A 295 -43.46 -1.23 1.01
N THR A 296 -44.64 -1.47 1.57
CA THR A 296 -45.37 -0.52 2.42
C THR A 296 -44.58 -0.25 3.69
N GLY A 297 -44.34 1.02 3.95
CA GLY A 297 -43.57 1.51 5.10
C GLY A 297 -44.24 1.15 6.41
N ASP A 298 -43.45 0.59 7.32
CA ASP A 298 -43.84 0.33 8.69
C ASP A 298 -43.05 1.25 9.63
N LYS A 299 -43.79 2.07 10.36
CA LYS A 299 -43.30 3.10 11.28
C LYS A 299 -42.85 2.39 12.56
N ARG A 300 -41.55 2.11 12.68
CA ARG A 300 -40.99 1.69 13.98
C ARG A 300 -40.90 2.89 14.92
N LYS A 301 -41.79 2.85 15.91
CA LYS A 301 -41.81 3.63 17.14
C LYS A 301 -40.44 3.61 17.82
N LEU A 302 -40.04 4.79 18.31
CA LEU A 302 -38.98 4.95 19.31
C LEU A 302 -39.29 4.08 20.54
N PRO A 303 -38.29 3.39 21.12
CA PRO A 303 -38.43 2.81 22.45
C PRO A 303 -38.33 3.92 23.50
N GLU A 304 -39.36 3.98 24.33
CA GLU A 304 -39.50 4.77 25.55
C GLU A 304 -38.53 4.23 26.63
N PRO A 305 -37.85 5.08 27.41
CA PRO A 305 -36.94 4.62 28.47
C PRO A 305 -37.71 4.03 29.65
N PRO A 306 -37.24 2.91 30.25
CA PRO A 306 -37.89 2.33 31.41
C PRO A 306 -37.76 3.24 32.63
N ALA A 307 -38.88 3.38 33.35
CA ALA A 307 -38.99 4.06 34.62
C ALA A 307 -38.07 3.40 35.69
N PRO A 308 -37.55 4.17 36.64
CA PRO A 308 -36.80 3.62 37.76
C PRO A 308 -37.77 3.00 38.78
N ASP A 309 -37.60 1.71 39.04
CA ASP A 309 -38.23 1.02 40.16
C ASP A 309 -37.61 1.54 41.47
N GLU A 310 -38.48 2.06 42.34
CA GLU A 310 -38.20 2.27 43.76
C GLU A 310 -38.36 0.92 44.49
N ASP A 311 -37.39 0.59 45.34
CA ASP A 311 -37.59 -0.03 46.67
C ASP A 311 -36.20 -0.34 47.30
N ASP A 312 -35.85 0.49 48.31
CA ASP A 312 -35.09 0.31 49.58
C ASP A 312 -34.22 -0.97 49.85
N PRO A 313 -33.25 -1.00 50.82
CA PRO A 313 -33.11 -0.10 51.98
C PRO A 313 -31.67 0.36 52.36
N PHE A 314 -31.62 1.51 53.04
CA PHE A 314 -30.79 1.77 54.23
C PHE A 314 -29.28 1.48 54.16
N VAL A 315 -28.48 2.50 53.83
CA VAL A 315 -27.07 2.57 54.25
C VAL A 315 -26.78 3.96 54.80
N ASP A 316 -26.23 3.97 56.02
CA ASP A 316 -25.99 5.11 56.89
C ASP A 316 -25.19 6.25 56.23
N LYS A 317 -25.68 7.47 56.44
CA LYS A 317 -24.96 8.73 56.23
C LYS A 317 -23.96 8.94 57.37
N PRO A 318 -22.71 9.34 57.08
CA PRO A 318 -21.95 10.20 57.97
C PRO A 318 -22.10 11.68 57.55
N ASP A 319 -22.38 12.52 58.54
CA ASP A 319 -22.54 13.97 58.45
C ASP A 319 -21.41 14.66 57.71
N THR A 320 -21.75 15.51 56.74
CA THR A 320 -20.83 16.49 56.14
C THR A 320 -21.43 17.89 56.30
N PRO A 321 -20.79 18.79 57.07
CA PRO A 321 -21.30 20.15 57.26
C PRO A 321 -20.98 21.07 56.06
N SER A 322 -21.96 21.94 55.81
CA SER A 322 -22.04 23.04 54.85
C SER A 322 -20.80 23.96 54.81
N PRO A 323 -20.41 24.52 53.64
CA PRO A 323 -19.34 25.50 53.56
C PRO A 323 -19.90 26.92 53.75
N ALA A 324 -19.57 27.54 54.88
CA ALA A 324 -19.68 28.99 55.05
C ALA A 324 -18.28 29.60 55.23
N LYS A 325 -17.97 30.53 54.32
CA LYS A 325 -17.17 31.76 54.48
C LYS A 325 -15.73 31.67 55.04
N ALA A 326 -14.83 32.15 54.17
CA ALA A 326 -13.71 33.06 54.46
C ALA A 326 -12.74 32.72 55.60
N SER A 327 -11.48 32.43 55.25
CA SER A 327 -10.35 33.08 55.91
C SER A 327 -9.05 32.93 55.12
N ARG A 328 -8.42 34.07 54.89
CA ARG A 328 -7.06 34.27 54.37
C ARG A 328 -6.11 34.13 55.55
N MET A 329 -5.28 33.09 55.60
CA MET A 329 -4.11 33.08 56.48
C MET A 329 -2.87 32.56 55.76
N GLN A 330 -1.81 33.34 55.94
CA GLN A 330 -0.44 33.07 55.56
C GLN A 330 0.08 31.86 56.34
N VAL A 331 0.85 31.00 55.67
CA VAL A 331 1.62 29.94 56.33
C VAL A 331 3.08 30.13 55.94
N SER A 332 3.86 30.62 56.91
CA SER A 332 5.30 30.42 56.98
C SER A 332 5.56 28.97 57.34
N VAL A 333 6.46 28.29 56.62
CA VAL A 333 7.03 27.01 57.05
C VAL A 333 8.55 27.14 57.09
N GLU A 334 9.04 26.87 58.29
CA GLU A 334 10.43 26.79 58.71
C GLU A 334 11.25 25.73 57.97
N VAL A 335 12.54 26.07 57.87
CA VAL A 335 13.64 25.27 57.34
C VAL A 335 14.09 24.24 58.39
N PRO A 336 14.33 22.96 58.03
CA PRO A 336 15.17 22.09 58.82
C PRO A 336 16.58 21.98 58.23
N SER A 337 17.53 22.36 59.08
CA SER A 337 18.97 22.15 59.02
C SER A 337 19.34 20.65 59.11
N ARG A 338 20.24 20.15 58.23
CA ARG A 338 21.29 19.18 58.61
C ARG A 338 22.36 18.94 57.53
N LYS A 339 23.57 19.42 57.86
CA LYS A 339 24.90 18.79 57.80
C LYS A 339 25.39 18.18 56.47
N VAL A 340 26.40 18.84 55.90
CA VAL A 340 27.36 18.28 54.93
C VAL A 340 28.77 18.41 55.52
N PRO A 341 29.66 17.41 55.40
CA PRO A 341 30.97 17.43 56.06
C PRO A 341 32.00 18.33 55.37
N VAL A 342 32.87 18.85 56.22
CA VAL A 342 34.03 19.73 55.99
C VAL A 342 35.26 18.90 55.65
N PHE A 343 35.96 19.26 54.58
CA PHE A 343 37.41 19.20 54.33
C PHE A 343 37.62 19.88 52.97
N GLY A 344 38.51 20.82 52.69
CA GLY A 344 39.56 21.51 53.43
C GLY A 344 40.31 22.36 52.39
N VAL A 345 40.40 23.67 52.65
CA VAL A 345 41.50 24.60 52.35
C VAL A 345 42.24 24.48 51.00
N ALA A 346 42.07 25.48 50.13
CA ALA A 346 43.18 26.20 49.49
C ALA A 346 42.70 27.56 48.95
N SER A 347 43.25 28.62 49.55
CA SER A 347 43.05 30.02 49.19
C SER A 347 43.78 30.38 47.89
N ILE A 348 43.12 31.11 46.98
CA ILE A 348 43.77 32.03 46.03
C ILE A 348 42.91 33.32 45.92
N PRO A 349 43.50 34.52 46.01
CA PRO A 349 42.76 35.77 46.22
C PRO A 349 42.50 36.58 44.95
N GLY A 350 41.47 37.45 45.02
CA GLY A 350 41.54 38.83 44.51
C GLY A 350 41.09 39.12 43.07
N THR A 351 39.84 39.60 42.93
CA THR A 351 39.34 40.86 42.29
C THR A 351 40.10 41.55 41.12
N PRO A 352 39.52 42.52 40.35
CA PRO A 352 38.13 43.01 40.28
C PRO A 352 37.55 43.23 38.85
N THR A 353 36.23 43.42 38.83
CA THR A 353 35.37 44.19 37.90
C THR A 353 36.02 44.96 36.73
N ARG A 354 35.50 44.75 35.51
CA ARG A 354 35.50 45.78 34.46
C ARG A 354 34.25 45.73 33.58
N ASN A 355 33.39 46.73 33.78
CA ASN A 355 32.29 47.10 32.90
C ASN A 355 32.80 47.53 31.52
N HIS A 356 32.31 46.88 30.46
CA HIS A 356 32.35 47.37 29.08
C HIS A 356 30.90 47.34 28.56
N LYS A 357 30.13 48.42 28.70
CA LYS A 357 29.92 49.49 27.71
C LYS A 357 29.80 48.98 26.26
N LEU A 358 28.54 48.88 25.84
CA LEU A 358 28.05 48.87 24.45
C LEU A 358 28.64 50.03 23.63
N PRO A 359 28.93 49.83 22.33
CA PRO A 359 28.97 50.91 21.37
C PRO A 359 27.63 51.09 20.63
N PRO A 360 27.29 52.33 20.25
CA PRO A 360 25.98 52.72 19.72
C PRO A 360 25.81 52.50 18.21
N SER A 361 24.55 52.41 17.81
CA SER A 361 24.05 52.58 16.44
C SER A 361 24.48 53.91 15.81
N PRO A 362 24.73 53.94 14.49
CA PRO A 362 24.51 55.13 13.70
C PRO A 362 23.29 55.01 12.78
N SER A 363 22.51 56.07 12.91
CA SER A 363 21.40 56.59 12.11
C SER A 363 21.72 56.89 10.64
N LYS A 364 20.67 56.71 9.80
CA LYS A 364 20.14 57.57 8.71
C LYS A 364 21.08 58.17 7.64
N LEU A 365 20.50 58.15 6.41
CA LEU A 365 20.76 58.95 5.19
C LEU A 365 21.67 58.29 4.15
N GLN A 366 21.08 57.81 3.04
CA GLN A 366 21.11 58.56 1.78
C GLN A 366 20.26 57.88 0.69
N ASN A 367 19.37 58.68 0.13
CA ASN A 367 18.75 58.47 -1.19
C ASN A 367 19.83 58.43 -2.26
N VAL A 368 19.78 57.46 -3.16
CA VAL A 368 20.32 57.62 -4.51
C VAL A 368 19.24 57.24 -5.50
N LEU A 369 18.61 58.30 -6.02
CA LEU A 369 17.94 58.35 -7.30
C LEU A 369 18.90 57.87 -8.40
N PHE A 370 18.45 56.95 -9.25
CA PHE A 370 18.85 56.92 -10.65
C PHE A 370 17.57 56.92 -11.48
N ALA A 371 17.22 58.13 -11.92
CA ALA A 371 16.31 58.38 -13.02
C ALA A 371 17.12 59.00 -14.17
N GLU A 372 16.70 58.64 -15.38
CA GLU A 372 16.94 59.30 -16.67
C GLU A 372 18.34 59.27 -17.30
N GLU A 373 18.45 58.58 -18.43
CA GLU A 373 18.50 59.17 -19.79
C GLU A 373 18.83 58.03 -20.79
N LYS A 374 18.42 58.00 -22.06
CA LYS A 374 17.51 58.76 -22.91
C LYS A 374 17.48 58.00 -24.25
N SER A 375 16.36 58.09 -24.94
CA SER A 375 16.24 58.11 -26.40
C SER A 375 16.88 56.98 -27.23
N ARG A 376 16.02 56.15 -27.84
CA ARG A 376 15.88 56.18 -29.30
C ARG A 376 14.54 55.56 -29.72
N GLU A 377 13.60 56.43 -30.04
CA GLU A 377 12.52 56.14 -30.98
C GLU A 377 13.14 55.84 -32.35
N GLU A 378 12.61 54.82 -33.03
CA GLU A 378 12.25 54.90 -34.45
C GLU A 378 11.35 53.70 -34.81
N LEU A 379 10.07 54.02 -34.99
CA LEU A 379 9.22 53.68 -36.14
C LEU A 379 9.11 52.19 -36.59
N PHE A 380 7.90 51.66 -36.35
CA PHE A 380 7.12 50.61 -37.06
C PHE A 380 7.48 50.37 -38.56
N PRO A 381 7.14 49.21 -39.21
CA PRO A 381 5.85 48.52 -39.03
C PRO A 381 5.74 46.99 -39.30
N SER A 382 4.62 46.45 -38.80
CA SER A 382 3.69 45.50 -39.45
C SER A 382 4.08 44.05 -39.83
N HIS A 383 3.21 43.15 -39.34
CA HIS A 383 2.69 41.94 -39.98
C HIS A 383 3.64 40.76 -40.29
N THR A 384 3.66 39.79 -39.38
CA THR A 384 3.82 38.36 -39.72
C THR A 384 2.73 37.51 -39.09
N LYS A 385 1.73 37.24 -39.93
CA LYS A 385 0.81 36.10 -40.10
C LYS A 385 0.66 35.05 -38.95
N PRO A 386 -0.58 34.60 -38.68
CA PRO A 386 -0.85 33.46 -37.81
C PRO A 386 -0.38 32.15 -38.48
N GLN A 387 0.31 31.34 -37.70
CA GLN A 387 0.83 30.03 -38.05
C GLN A 387 -0.32 29.05 -38.32
N GLU A 388 -0.48 28.67 -39.58
CA GLU A 388 -1.46 27.68 -40.04
C GLU A 388 -1.20 26.29 -39.42
N SER A 389 -2.30 25.65 -39.05
CA SER A 389 -2.38 24.29 -38.53
C SER A 389 -2.17 23.26 -39.65
N PRO A 390 -1.60 22.07 -39.36
CA PRO A 390 -1.30 21.08 -40.40
C PRO A 390 -2.58 20.52 -41.03
N ARG A 391 -2.76 20.82 -42.32
CA ARG A 391 -3.79 20.24 -43.19
C ARG A 391 -3.79 18.71 -43.12
N ARG A 392 -4.93 18.19 -42.65
CA ARG A 392 -5.37 16.80 -42.72
C ARG A 392 -5.41 16.36 -44.19
N ARG A 393 -4.39 15.61 -44.64
CA ARG A 393 -4.37 14.97 -45.97
C ARG A 393 -5.58 14.03 -46.09
N LYS A 394 -6.55 14.42 -46.92
CA LYS A 394 -7.57 13.51 -47.47
C LYS A 394 -6.83 12.49 -48.34
N ARG A 395 -6.77 11.24 -47.88
CA ARG A 395 -6.44 10.10 -48.75
C ARG A 395 -7.67 9.85 -49.61
N THR A 396 -7.52 10.08 -50.90
CA THR A 396 -8.36 9.51 -51.96
C THR A 396 -8.29 7.97 -51.81
N ILE A 397 -9.42 7.39 -51.42
CA ILE A 397 -9.63 5.95 -51.47
C ILE A 397 -9.93 5.65 -52.94
N VAL A 398 -9.03 4.91 -53.56
CA VAL A 398 -9.25 4.27 -54.86
C VAL A 398 -10.35 3.23 -54.64
N GLU A 399 -11.49 3.45 -55.29
CA GLU A 399 -12.52 2.43 -55.48
C GLU A 399 -11.90 1.31 -56.32
N GLN A 400 -11.62 0.19 -55.67
CA GLN A 400 -11.43 -1.08 -56.37
C GLN A 400 -12.78 -1.78 -56.37
N ASP A 401 -13.38 -1.83 -57.56
CA ASP A 401 -14.42 -2.79 -57.93
C ASP A 401 -13.98 -4.19 -57.51
N ILE A 402 -14.60 -4.71 -56.46
CA ILE A 402 -14.55 -6.13 -56.11
C ILE A 402 -15.95 -6.65 -56.31
N SER A 403 -16.07 -7.34 -57.43
CA SER A 403 -17.23 -8.05 -57.93
C SER A 403 -17.97 -8.83 -56.85
N GLU A 404 -19.28 -8.69 -56.93
CA GLU A 404 -20.32 -9.46 -56.28
C GLU A 404 -20.07 -10.96 -56.38
N ASP A 405 -19.89 -11.62 -55.24
CA ASP A 405 -20.28 -13.02 -55.05
C ASP A 405 -20.93 -13.11 -53.66
N GLU A 406 -22.24 -12.86 -53.67
CA GLU A 406 -23.13 -12.79 -52.52
C GLU A 406 -23.44 -14.20 -52.01
N GLU A 407 -22.43 -14.88 -51.46
CA GLU A 407 -22.63 -16.14 -50.77
C GLU A 407 -23.12 -15.84 -49.34
N GLU A 408 -24.40 -16.17 -49.10
CA GLU A 408 -25.20 -15.98 -47.90
C GLU A 408 -24.48 -16.46 -46.61
N ARG A 409 -23.63 -15.60 -46.05
CA ARG A 409 -22.92 -15.90 -44.81
C ARG A 409 -23.89 -15.83 -43.64
N GLN A 410 -24.36 -17.01 -43.23
CA GLN A 410 -25.16 -17.21 -42.03
C GLN A 410 -24.60 -16.37 -40.87
N PRO A 411 -25.45 -15.59 -40.18
CA PRO A 411 -25.01 -14.66 -39.15
C PRO A 411 -24.23 -15.41 -38.06
N ARG A 412 -22.93 -15.12 -37.97
CA ARG A 412 -22.05 -15.69 -36.95
C ARG A 412 -22.58 -15.33 -35.57
N ARG A 413 -23.23 -16.29 -34.91
CA ARG A 413 -23.66 -16.20 -33.52
C ARG A 413 -22.44 -15.82 -32.67
N ARG A 414 -22.43 -14.60 -32.15
CA ARG A 414 -21.39 -14.14 -31.24
C ARG A 414 -21.38 -15.07 -30.04
N PHE A 415 -20.26 -15.77 -29.83
CA PHE A 415 -20.03 -16.61 -28.66
C PHE A 415 -20.21 -15.74 -27.42
N ARG A 416 -21.35 -15.87 -26.74
CA ARG A 416 -21.49 -15.35 -25.39
C ARG A 416 -20.78 -16.35 -24.49
N PRO A 417 -19.73 -15.95 -23.75
CA PRO A 417 -19.16 -16.83 -22.75
C PRO A 417 -20.28 -17.18 -21.78
N VAL A 418 -20.70 -18.44 -21.81
CA VAL A 418 -21.59 -19.00 -20.81
C VAL A 418 -20.77 -19.00 -19.54
N PHE A 419 -21.02 -18.03 -18.66
CA PHE A 419 -20.46 -18.03 -17.33
C PHE A 419 -21.04 -19.26 -16.62
N LEU A 420 -20.30 -20.36 -16.66
CA LEU A 420 -20.57 -21.54 -15.87
C LEU A 420 -20.62 -21.08 -14.41
N ASP A 421 -21.71 -21.45 -13.73
CA ASP A 421 -22.07 -21.02 -12.39
C ASP A 421 -20.87 -21.16 -11.44
N SER A 422 -20.71 -20.24 -10.48
CA SER A 422 -19.55 -20.20 -9.56
C SER A 422 -19.35 -21.52 -8.81
N LYS A 423 -20.44 -22.29 -8.63
CA LYS A 423 -20.43 -23.65 -8.07
C LYS A 423 -19.65 -24.66 -8.91
N GLN A 424 -19.59 -24.49 -10.23
CA GLN A 424 -18.87 -25.36 -11.15
C GLN A 424 -17.36 -25.11 -11.12
N TRP A 425 -16.93 -23.89 -10.81
CA TRP A 425 -15.51 -23.55 -10.57
C TRP A 425 -14.98 -24.11 -9.25
N GLY A 426 -15.85 -24.31 -8.25
CA GLY A 426 -15.48 -24.90 -6.96
C GLY A 426 -15.37 -26.42 -6.97
N ARG A 427 -15.93 -27.11 -7.98
CA ARG A 427 -15.80 -28.57 -8.09
C ARG A 427 -14.41 -28.90 -8.64
N ARG A 428 -13.60 -29.60 -7.82
CA ARG A 428 -12.33 -30.17 -8.26
C ARG A 428 -12.57 -31.07 -9.48
N ASP A 429 -11.76 -30.89 -10.52
CA ASP A 429 -11.80 -31.71 -11.72
C ASP A 429 -11.70 -33.20 -11.34
N PRO A 430 -12.65 -34.07 -11.77
CA PRO A 430 -12.64 -35.50 -11.50
C PRO A 430 -11.31 -36.19 -11.85
N ARG A 431 -10.60 -35.67 -12.86
CA ARG A 431 -9.30 -36.20 -13.29
C ARG A 431 -8.22 -36.00 -12.23
N ILE A 432 -8.24 -34.86 -11.54
CA ILE A 432 -7.30 -34.55 -10.45
C ILE A 432 -7.57 -35.46 -9.24
N VAL A 433 -8.85 -35.74 -8.95
CA VAL A 433 -9.25 -36.67 -7.90
C VAL A 433 -8.78 -38.09 -8.22
N ALA A 434 -8.99 -38.56 -9.45
CA ALA A 434 -8.54 -39.87 -9.90
C ALA A 434 -7.01 -40.03 -9.87
N ALA A 435 -6.26 -39.00 -10.31
CA ALA A 435 -4.80 -39.00 -10.24
C ALA A 435 -4.29 -39.08 -8.79
N ARG A 436 -4.94 -38.38 -7.85
CA ARG A 436 -4.58 -38.41 -6.44
C ARG A 436 -4.85 -39.78 -5.80
N LEU A 437 -5.94 -40.46 -6.19
CA LEU A 437 -6.22 -41.82 -5.72
C LEU A 437 -5.19 -42.82 -6.26
N ARG A 438 -4.83 -42.74 -7.55
CA ARG A 438 -3.77 -43.59 -8.13
C ARG A 438 -2.43 -43.41 -7.41
N ALA A 439 -2.06 -42.16 -7.11
CA ALA A 439 -0.82 -41.86 -6.38
C ALA A 439 -0.82 -42.36 -4.93
N LYS A 440 -2.00 -42.52 -4.31
CA LYS A 440 -2.11 -43.15 -2.98
C LYS A 440 -1.92 -44.67 -3.06
N HIS A 441 -2.50 -45.31 -4.08
CA HIS A 441 -2.35 -46.75 -4.27
C HIS A 441 -0.92 -47.15 -4.65
N SER A 442 -0.22 -46.36 -5.45
CA SER A 442 1.17 -46.65 -5.85
C SER A 442 2.21 -46.48 -4.73
N ARG A 443 1.81 -46.05 -3.53
CA ARG A 443 2.70 -45.92 -2.36
C ARG A 443 2.59 -47.09 -1.38
N ILE A 444 1.68 -48.03 -1.63
CA ILE A 444 1.36 -49.12 -0.69
C ILE A 444 1.99 -50.45 -1.12
N GLU A 445 2.59 -50.55 -2.31
CA GLU A 445 3.37 -51.73 -2.68
C GLU A 445 4.87 -51.49 -2.44
N PRO A 446 5.49 -52.23 -1.51
CA PRO A 446 6.94 -52.20 -1.25
C PRO A 446 7.76 -52.88 -2.33
#